data_AF-A0A5D1ZX82-F1
#
_entry.id   AF-A0A5D1ZX82-F1
#
_cell.length_a   1.000
_cell.length_b   1.000
_cell.length_c   1.000
_cell.angle_alpha   90.00
_cell.angle_beta   90.00
_cell.angle_gamma   90.00
#
_symmetry.space_group_name_H-M   'P 1'
#
loop_
_entity.id
_entity.type
_entity.pdbx_description
1 polymer ?
#
loop_
_entity_poly.entity_id
_entity_poly.type
_entity_poly.pdbx_seq_one_letter_code
_entity_poly.pdbx_strand_id
1 'polypeptide(L)'
;MSWKNELPDELWRKILEIGIKASNFTFKDLCCVSICSRRLHRLSNEDLLWSHLISVDFPNQTSSSSSAKSLYKIRFEREKERKLWAHKRAVLRKESQVSEHLRKLREIEVRLREERNKLNSALLELSNLHKVSQASVALNVWQPEVVRGRQKQMVEQCVVPVESRVHALDMEVKLCNQQLQVFDKAYRDEKRRLDTAKEELKSMKYHPLRDYTLSSTENQENRKKRKKLKNMHQLS
;
A
#
# COMPACT_ATOMS: atom_id res chain seq x y z
N MET A 1 -0.43 30.39 60.20
CA MET A 1 0.73 29.59 60.66
C MET A 1 1.68 29.35 59.49
N SER A 2 2.95 29.67 59.71
CA SER A 2 4.19 29.22 59.06
C SER A 2 4.27 29.09 57.53
N TRP A 3 4.98 30.05 56.93
CA TRP A 3 5.33 30.20 55.52
C TRP A 3 6.69 29.53 55.25
N LYS A 4 6.88 28.32 55.77
CA LYS A 4 8.17 27.61 55.73
C LYS A 4 7.93 26.20 55.23
N ASN A 5 7.91 26.05 53.91
CA ASN A 5 8.29 24.85 53.15
C ASN A 5 8.03 25.02 51.64
N GLU A 6 7.84 26.24 51.15
CA GLU A 6 7.82 26.49 49.71
C GLU A 6 9.23 26.79 49.24
N LEU A 7 9.83 25.84 48.54
CA LEU A 7 11.11 25.98 47.87
C LEU A 7 11.14 27.29 47.05
N PRO A 8 12.16 28.16 47.16
CA PRO A 8 12.25 29.43 46.42
C PRO A 8 12.14 29.29 44.88
N ASP A 9 11.71 30.36 44.21
CA ASP A 9 11.56 30.39 42.74
C ASP A 9 12.90 30.13 42.02
N GLU A 10 14.01 30.60 42.59
CA GLU A 10 15.37 30.38 42.08
C GLU A 10 15.74 28.90 42.08
N LEU A 11 15.33 28.17 43.12
CA LEU A 11 15.58 26.74 43.22
C LEU A 11 14.66 25.95 42.29
N TRP A 12 13.39 26.34 42.16
CA TRP A 12 12.49 25.74 41.16
C TRP A 12 13.00 25.95 39.73
N ARG A 13 13.45 27.15 39.39
CA ARG A 13 14.09 27.44 38.09
C ARG A 13 15.27 26.52 37.85
N LYS A 14 16.16 26.41 38.84
CA LYS A 14 17.37 25.59 38.73
C LYS A 14 17.04 24.10 38.61
N ILE A 15 16.02 23.61 39.31
CA ILE A 15 15.53 22.23 39.18
C ILE A 15 14.99 21.98 37.76
N LEU A 16 14.16 22.88 37.24
CA LEU A 16 13.62 22.74 35.88
C LEU A 16 14.73 22.82 34.82
N GLU A 17 15.65 23.75 34.98
CA GLU A 17 16.79 23.93 34.07
C GLU A 17 17.72 22.71 34.07
N ILE A 18 18.08 22.18 35.24
CA ILE A 18 18.87 20.94 35.38
C ILE A 18 18.13 19.76 34.76
N GLY A 19 16.82 19.66 34.98
CA GLY A 19 15.99 18.60 34.42
C GLY A 19 16.00 18.61 32.88
N ILE A 20 15.92 19.79 32.26
CA ILE A 20 15.99 19.92 30.79
C ILE A 20 17.42 19.67 30.30
N LYS A 21 18.45 20.22 30.95
CA LYS A 21 19.87 20.03 30.60
C LYS A 21 20.28 18.56 30.64
N ALA A 22 19.79 17.82 31.63
CA ALA A 22 20.02 16.39 31.77
C ALA A 22 19.15 15.55 30.81
N SER A 23 18.32 16.17 29.95
CA SER A 23 17.35 15.51 29.07
C SER A 23 16.31 14.66 29.80
N ASN A 24 16.10 14.91 31.10
CA ASN A 24 15.11 14.22 31.93
C ASN A 24 13.72 14.85 31.84
N PHE A 25 13.63 16.14 31.47
CA PHE A 25 12.37 16.84 31.22
C PHE A 25 12.21 17.19 29.75
N THR A 26 11.07 16.78 29.20
CA THR A 26 10.61 17.13 27.86
C THR A 26 9.61 18.30 27.91
N PHE A 27 9.23 18.83 26.73
CA PHE A 27 8.18 19.84 26.64
C PHE A 27 6.84 19.39 27.26
N LYS A 28 6.57 18.07 27.29
CA LYS A 28 5.35 17.52 27.89
C LYS A 28 5.34 17.73 29.39
N ASP A 29 6.48 17.47 30.03
CA ASP A 29 6.65 17.61 31.48
C ASP A 29 6.52 19.08 31.88
N LEU A 30 7.10 19.98 31.09
CA LEU A 30 6.97 21.43 31.31
C LEU A 30 5.52 21.90 31.15
N CYS A 31 4.78 21.36 30.18
CA CYS A 31 3.35 21.61 30.03
C CYS A 31 2.53 21.04 31.21
N CYS A 32 2.85 19.85 31.70
CA CYS A 32 2.19 19.27 32.88
C CYS A 32 2.43 20.14 34.12
N VAL A 33 3.69 20.53 34.38
CA VAL A 33 4.08 21.44 35.47
C VAL A 33 3.33 22.77 35.38
N SER A 34 3.12 23.29 34.16
CA SER A 34 2.38 24.53 33.94
C SER A 34 0.91 24.46 34.38
N ILE A 35 0.32 23.27 34.44
CA ILE A 35 -1.08 23.05 34.84
C ILE A 35 -1.19 22.88 36.36
N CYS A 36 -0.12 22.46 37.04
CA CYS A 36 -0.14 22.12 38.47
C CYS A 36 -0.41 23.33 39.39
N SER A 37 0.13 24.52 39.11
CA SER A 37 -0.12 25.71 39.92
C SER A 37 0.12 27.01 39.15
N ARG A 38 -0.47 28.13 39.59
CA ARG A 38 -0.23 29.46 38.98
C ARG A 38 1.23 29.88 39.06
N ARG A 39 1.90 29.53 40.16
CA ARG A 39 3.32 29.82 40.38
C ARG A 39 4.19 29.03 39.41
N LEU A 40 3.97 27.72 39.30
CA LEU A 40 4.68 26.86 38.35
C LEU A 40 4.36 27.19 36.89
N HIS A 41 3.14 27.61 36.59
CA HIS A 41 2.78 28.14 35.26
C HIS A 41 3.68 29.31 34.86
N ARG A 42 3.90 30.29 35.75
CA ARG A 42 4.80 31.42 35.48
C ARG A 42 6.25 30.96 35.23
N LEU A 43 6.78 30.10 36.10
CA LEU A 43 8.16 29.59 36.00
C LEU A 43 8.37 28.71 34.75
N SER A 44 7.41 27.84 34.44
CA SER A 44 7.45 26.96 33.25
C SER A 44 7.37 27.71 31.92
N ASN A 45 6.91 28.96 31.93
CA ASN A 45 6.76 29.81 30.75
C ASN A 45 7.97 30.72 30.50
N GLU A 46 9.03 30.62 31.30
CA GLU A 46 10.23 31.42 31.12
C GLU A 46 10.94 31.08 29.80
N ASP A 47 11.31 32.11 29.03
CA ASP A 47 11.90 31.95 27.70
C ASP A 47 13.23 31.19 27.71
N LEU A 48 13.99 31.24 28.81
CA LEU A 48 15.26 30.52 28.94
C LEU A 48 15.08 29.00 28.86
N LEU A 49 14.04 28.46 29.52
CA LEU A 49 13.73 27.03 29.53
C LEU A 49 13.33 26.56 28.13
N TRP A 50 12.48 27.31 27.44
CA TRP A 50 12.05 26.99 26.08
C TRP A 50 13.17 27.20 25.06
N SER A 51 14.04 28.19 25.25
CA SER A 51 15.21 28.39 24.38
C SER A 51 16.18 27.23 24.49
N HIS A 52 16.39 26.71 25.71
CA HIS A 52 17.23 25.54 25.92
C HIS A 52 16.61 24.28 25.29
N LEU A 53 15.30 24.05 25.47
CA LEU A 53 14.57 22.98 24.77
C LEU A 53 14.70 23.10 23.25
N ILE A 54 14.62 24.31 22.70
CA ILE A 54 14.82 24.56 21.27
C ILE A 54 16.23 24.14 20.84
N SER A 55 17.26 24.49 21.60
CA SER A 55 18.64 24.13 21.28
C SER A 55 18.88 22.61 21.31
N VAL A 56 18.25 21.91 22.26
CA VAL A 56 18.37 20.45 22.39
C VAL A 56 17.58 19.73 21.30
N ASP A 57 16.31 20.09 21.08
CA ASP A 57 15.42 19.38 20.15
C ASP A 57 15.64 19.82 18.68
N PHE A 58 16.12 21.04 18.44
CA PHE A 58 16.25 21.66 17.12
C PHE A 58 17.59 22.39 16.93
N PRO A 59 18.75 21.69 16.97
CA PRO A 59 20.09 22.28 17.04
C PRO A 59 20.49 23.17 15.85
N ASN A 60 19.79 23.09 14.71
CA ASN A 60 20.19 23.73 13.44
C ASN A 60 19.36 24.96 13.04
N GLN A 61 18.63 25.60 13.95
CA GLN A 61 17.69 26.67 13.56
C GLN A 61 17.75 27.91 14.46
N THR A 62 18.12 29.04 13.85
CA THR A 62 18.35 30.36 14.47
C THR A 62 17.14 30.97 15.16
N SER A 63 17.43 31.78 16.18
CA SER A 63 16.47 32.50 17.01
C SER A 63 15.64 33.50 16.21
N SER A 64 14.35 33.58 16.53
CA SER A 64 13.41 34.59 16.03
C SER A 64 13.10 35.59 17.16
N SER A 65 12.63 36.79 16.84
CA SER A 65 12.15 37.79 17.81
C SER A 65 10.85 37.42 18.55
N SER A 66 10.28 36.24 18.29
CA SER A 66 9.09 35.73 18.98
C SER A 66 9.44 35.01 20.29
N SER A 67 8.49 34.91 21.23
CA SER A 67 8.69 34.17 22.47
C SER A 67 9.21 32.76 22.19
N ALA A 68 10.16 32.28 23.01
CA ALA A 68 10.80 30.99 22.77
C ALA A 68 9.77 29.85 22.80
N LYS A 69 8.73 29.97 23.64
CA LYS A 69 7.61 29.04 23.70
C LYS A 69 6.78 29.00 22.41
N SER A 70 6.46 30.15 21.82
CA SER A 70 5.72 30.19 20.54
C SER A 70 6.56 29.62 19.40
N LEU A 71 7.86 29.92 19.39
CA LEU A 71 8.78 29.38 18.39
C LEU A 71 8.89 27.85 18.48
N TYR A 72 9.03 27.31 19.70
CA TYR A 72 9.04 25.86 19.93
C TYR A 72 7.76 25.22 19.41
N LYS A 73 6.59 25.80 19.72
CA LYS A 73 5.29 25.29 19.25
C LYS A 73 5.23 25.21 17.72
N ILE A 74 5.58 26.28 17.02
CA ILE A 74 5.59 26.31 15.54
C ILE A 74 6.53 25.24 14.97
N ARG A 75 7.74 25.10 15.55
CA ARG A 75 8.73 24.10 15.11
C ARG A 75 8.24 22.68 15.33
N PHE A 76 7.67 22.41 16.50
CA PHE A 76 7.09 21.11 16.84
C PHE A 76 5.95 20.74 15.89
N GLU A 77 5.03 21.67 15.62
CA GLU A 77 3.93 21.45 14.67
C GLU A 77 4.45 21.16 13.25
N ARG A 78 5.44 21.92 12.78
CA ARG A 78 6.10 21.67 11.48
C ARG A 78 6.77 20.30 11.41
N GLU A 79 7.48 19.89 12.47
CA GLU A 79 8.13 18.56 12.54
C GLU A 79 7.09 17.43 12.55
N LYS A 80 6.03 17.59 13.34
CA LYS A 80 4.91 16.65 13.40
C LYS A 80 4.25 16.50 12.03
N GLU A 81 3.96 17.61 11.33
CA GLU A 81 3.42 17.58 9.99
C GLU A 81 4.39 16.92 9.00
N ARG A 82 5.69 17.22 9.07
CA ARG A 82 6.68 16.58 8.20
C ARG A 82 6.70 15.07 8.37
N LYS A 83 6.68 14.58 9.61
CA LYS A 83 6.58 13.14 9.92
C LYS A 83 5.28 12.54 9.40
N LEU A 84 4.17 13.27 9.51
CA LEU A 84 2.86 12.84 9.00
C LEU A 84 2.86 12.69 7.47
N TRP A 85 3.40 13.69 6.77
CA TRP A 85 3.51 13.68 5.32
C TRP A 85 4.48 12.62 4.84
N ALA A 86 5.59 12.39 5.56
CA ALA A 86 6.51 11.31 5.28
C ALA A 86 5.82 9.94 5.40
N HIS A 87 5.06 9.70 6.47
CA HIS A 87 4.26 8.48 6.66
C HIS A 87 3.20 8.32 5.57
N LYS A 88 2.39 9.35 5.31
CA LYS A 88 1.37 9.33 4.25
C LYS A 88 1.98 9.01 2.88
N ARG A 89 3.13 9.60 2.57
CA ARG A 89 3.85 9.34 1.32
C ARG A 89 4.38 7.90 1.27
N ALA A 90 4.86 7.36 2.38
CA ALA A 90 5.28 5.96 2.45
C ALA A 90 4.10 5.00 2.21
N VAL A 91 2.95 5.26 2.82
CA VAL A 91 1.71 4.48 2.61
C VAL A 91 1.30 4.51 1.14
N LEU A 92 1.22 5.69 0.52
CA LEU A 92 0.84 5.84 -0.89
C LEU A 92 1.79 5.08 -1.83
N ARG A 93 3.10 5.08 -1.57
CA ARG A 93 4.06 4.28 -2.34
C ARG A 93 3.78 2.79 -2.23
N LYS A 94 3.43 2.31 -1.04
CA LYS A 94 3.09 0.91 -0.82
C LYS A 94 1.76 0.53 -1.50
N GLU A 95 0.75 1.41 -1.47
CA GLU A 95 -0.50 1.24 -2.22
C GLU A 95 -0.27 1.16 -3.74
N SER A 96 0.61 2.02 -4.25
CA SER A 96 1.05 1.97 -5.65
C SER A 96 1.73 0.63 -5.96
N GLN A 97 2.62 0.15 -5.09
CA GLN A 97 3.26 -1.16 -5.26
C GLN A 97 2.22 -2.31 -5.31
N VAL A 98 1.21 -2.29 -4.45
CA VAL A 98 0.10 -3.27 -4.48
C VAL A 98 -0.64 -3.21 -5.82
N SER A 99 -0.92 -2.01 -6.32
CA SER A 99 -1.59 -1.80 -7.61
C SER A 99 -0.76 -2.34 -8.78
N GLU A 100 0.55 -2.16 -8.75
CA GLU A 100 1.47 -2.70 -9.76
C GLU A 100 1.53 -4.23 -9.75
N HIS A 101 1.59 -4.86 -8.57
CA HIS A 101 1.54 -6.32 -8.46
C HIS A 101 0.20 -6.88 -9.01
N LEU A 102 -0.92 -6.21 -8.72
CA LEU A 102 -2.23 -6.57 -9.30
C LEU A 102 -2.24 -6.44 -10.83
N ARG A 103 -1.61 -5.39 -11.38
CA ARG A 103 -1.48 -5.20 -12.83
C ARG A 103 -0.69 -6.34 -13.46
N LYS A 104 0.47 -6.68 -12.89
CA LYS A 104 1.32 -7.78 -13.37
C LYS A 104 0.61 -9.13 -13.32
N LEU A 105 -0.18 -9.41 -12.27
CA LEU A 105 -0.97 -10.63 -12.20
C LEU A 105 -1.98 -10.72 -13.35
N ARG A 106 -2.70 -9.63 -13.66
CA ARG A 106 -3.62 -9.61 -14.79
C ARG A 106 -2.90 -9.84 -16.13
N GLU A 107 -1.72 -9.25 -16.30
CA GLU A 107 -0.89 -9.47 -17.49
C GLU A 107 -0.49 -10.95 -17.62
N ILE A 108 -0.04 -11.58 -16.54
CA ILE A 108 0.29 -13.02 -16.54
C ILE A 108 -0.95 -13.87 -16.84
N GLU A 109 -2.11 -13.54 -16.29
CA GLU A 109 -3.38 -14.24 -16.58
C GLU A 109 -3.79 -14.13 -18.05
N VAL A 110 -3.59 -12.97 -18.68
CA VAL A 110 -3.81 -12.81 -20.14
C VAL A 110 -2.89 -13.73 -20.91
N ARG A 111 -1.58 -13.74 -20.60
CA ARG A 111 -0.60 -14.61 -21.28
C ARG A 111 -0.91 -16.09 -21.09
N LEU A 112 -1.31 -16.49 -19.89
CA LEU A 112 -1.77 -17.86 -19.62
C LEU A 112 -2.97 -18.26 -20.48
N ARG A 113 -3.94 -17.35 -20.68
CA ARG A 113 -5.09 -17.62 -21.57
C ARG A 113 -4.66 -17.74 -23.03
N GLU A 114 -3.78 -16.85 -23.50
CA GLU A 114 -3.22 -16.92 -24.85
C GLU A 114 -2.51 -18.25 -25.11
N GLU A 115 -1.64 -18.69 -24.19
CA GLU A 115 -0.93 -19.96 -24.34
C GLU A 115 -1.85 -21.18 -24.25
N ARG A 116 -2.88 -21.14 -23.39
CA ARG A 116 -3.91 -22.21 -23.37
C ARG A 116 -4.69 -22.28 -24.68
N ASN A 117 -5.00 -21.14 -25.29
CA ASN A 117 -5.70 -21.10 -26.57
C ASN A 117 -4.83 -21.67 -27.70
N LYS A 118 -3.54 -21.33 -27.74
CA LYS A 118 -2.57 -21.91 -28.70
C LYS A 118 -2.43 -23.41 -28.53
N LEU A 119 -2.32 -23.88 -27.29
CA LEU A 119 -2.28 -25.32 -26.98
C LEU A 119 -3.55 -26.02 -27.49
N ASN A 120 -4.73 -25.46 -27.20
CA ASN A 120 -6.00 -26.02 -27.66
C ASN A 120 -6.10 -26.05 -29.20
N SER A 121 -5.66 -25.00 -29.89
CA SER A 121 -5.65 -25.00 -31.37
C SER A 121 -4.71 -26.06 -31.94
N ALA A 122 -3.51 -26.22 -31.36
CA ALA A 122 -2.55 -27.24 -31.80
C ALA A 122 -3.10 -28.66 -31.58
N LEU A 123 -3.75 -28.90 -30.43
CA LEU A 123 -4.39 -30.19 -30.13
C LEU A 123 -5.58 -30.50 -31.06
N LEU A 124 -6.40 -29.49 -31.38
CA LEU A 124 -7.48 -29.63 -32.35
C LEU A 124 -6.94 -29.97 -33.74
N GLU A 125 -5.85 -29.32 -34.16
CA GLU A 125 -5.22 -29.60 -35.44
C GLU A 125 -4.63 -31.02 -35.49
N LEU A 126 -3.95 -31.47 -34.43
CA LEU A 126 -3.49 -32.86 -34.32
C LEU A 126 -4.64 -33.86 -34.48
N SER A 127 -5.78 -33.59 -33.84
CA SER A 127 -6.96 -34.46 -33.97
C SER A 127 -7.52 -34.51 -35.40
N ASN A 128 -7.42 -33.40 -36.15
CA ASN A 128 -7.84 -33.34 -37.54
C ASN A 128 -6.86 -34.10 -38.44
N LEU A 129 -5.55 -33.97 -38.22
CA LEU A 129 -4.54 -34.72 -38.95
C LEU A 129 -4.67 -36.22 -38.73
N HIS A 130 -4.99 -36.66 -37.51
CA HIS A 130 -5.30 -38.07 -37.24
C HIS A 130 -6.48 -38.59 -38.07
N LYS A 131 -7.54 -37.79 -38.26
CA LYS A 131 -8.67 -38.15 -39.14
C LYS A 131 -8.23 -38.25 -40.61
N VAL A 132 -7.37 -37.34 -41.06
CA VAL A 132 -6.78 -37.38 -42.42
C VAL A 132 -5.95 -38.65 -42.61
N SER A 133 -5.09 -39.00 -41.65
CA SER A 133 -4.32 -40.25 -41.68
C SER A 133 -5.24 -41.47 -41.75
N GLN A 134 -6.30 -41.51 -40.94
CA GLN A 134 -7.28 -42.60 -40.99
C GLN A 134 -7.99 -42.67 -42.35
N ALA A 135 -8.40 -41.53 -42.91
CA ALA A 135 -9.02 -41.47 -44.24
C ALA A 135 -8.05 -41.95 -45.34
N SER A 136 -6.78 -41.56 -45.26
CA SER A 136 -5.73 -42.01 -46.18
C SER A 136 -5.53 -43.53 -46.13
N VAL A 137 -5.48 -44.13 -44.94
CA VAL A 137 -5.41 -45.59 -44.77
C VAL A 137 -6.65 -46.27 -45.31
N ALA A 138 -7.84 -45.71 -45.07
CA ALA A 138 -9.12 -46.25 -45.50
C ALA A 138 -9.23 -46.29 -47.04
N LEU A 139 -8.66 -45.32 -47.76
CA LEU A 139 -8.61 -45.31 -49.23
C LEU A 139 -7.78 -46.44 -49.84
N ASN A 140 -6.87 -47.05 -49.08
CA ASN A 140 -6.07 -48.20 -49.52
C ASN A 140 -6.84 -49.52 -49.47
N VAL A 141 -8.03 -49.54 -48.87
CA VAL A 141 -8.93 -50.71 -48.78
C VAL A 141 -10.09 -50.50 -49.74
N TRP A 142 -10.61 -51.58 -50.34
CA TRP A 142 -11.78 -51.49 -51.22
C TRP A 142 -13.01 -50.95 -50.47
N GLN A 143 -13.71 -49.97 -51.05
CA GLN A 143 -14.89 -49.33 -50.47
C GLN A 143 -15.89 -48.87 -51.56
N PRO A 144 -17.19 -48.76 -51.23
CA PRO A 144 -18.19 -48.14 -52.11
C PRO A 144 -17.86 -46.67 -52.43
N GLU A 145 -18.17 -46.21 -53.66
CA GLU A 145 -17.80 -44.87 -54.13
C GLU A 145 -18.37 -43.72 -53.28
N VAL A 146 -19.57 -43.91 -52.72
CA VAL A 146 -20.23 -42.93 -51.85
C VAL A 146 -19.42 -42.63 -50.58
N VAL A 147 -18.71 -43.63 -50.05
CA VAL A 147 -17.84 -43.50 -48.87
C VAL A 147 -16.46 -42.98 -49.27
N ARG A 148 -15.96 -43.46 -50.41
CA ARG A 148 -14.64 -43.09 -50.98
C ARG A 148 -14.53 -41.59 -51.28
N GLY A 149 -15.60 -40.97 -51.78
CA GLY A 149 -15.59 -39.55 -52.18
C GLY A 149 -15.23 -38.60 -51.03
N ARG A 150 -15.81 -38.79 -49.84
CA ARG A 150 -15.54 -37.95 -48.66
C ARG A 150 -14.11 -38.12 -48.14
N GLN A 151 -13.60 -39.35 -48.09
CA GLN A 151 -12.23 -39.63 -47.66
C GLN A 151 -11.20 -39.06 -48.64
N LYS A 152 -11.47 -39.18 -49.94
CA LYS A 152 -10.62 -38.62 -51.00
C LYS A 152 -10.53 -37.10 -50.92
N GLN A 153 -11.66 -36.41 -50.78
CA GLN A 153 -11.69 -34.95 -50.60
C GLN A 153 -10.89 -34.50 -49.36
N MET A 154 -11.00 -35.24 -48.25
CA MET A 154 -10.31 -34.92 -46.99
C MET A 154 -8.79 -35.04 -47.11
N VAL A 155 -8.30 -36.04 -47.84
CA VAL A 155 -6.87 -36.26 -48.08
C VAL A 155 -6.32 -35.27 -49.10
N GLU A 156 -7.05 -34.98 -50.18
CA GLU A 156 -6.65 -34.03 -51.23
C GLU A 156 -6.50 -32.59 -50.72
N GLN A 157 -7.23 -32.20 -49.67
CA GLN A 157 -7.09 -30.89 -49.03
C GLN A 157 -5.79 -30.74 -48.21
N CYS A 158 -5.08 -31.82 -47.90
CA CYS A 158 -3.82 -31.79 -47.17
C CYS A 158 -2.62 -31.76 -48.13
N VAL A 159 -2.08 -30.55 -48.35
CA VAL A 159 -0.96 -30.31 -49.29
C VAL A 159 0.42 -30.64 -48.68
N VAL A 160 0.51 -30.73 -47.35
CA VAL A 160 1.75 -30.98 -46.61
C VAL A 160 1.77 -32.43 -46.11
N PRO A 161 2.94 -33.11 -46.12
CA PRO A 161 3.07 -34.43 -45.50
C PRO A 161 2.57 -34.43 -44.05
N VAL A 162 1.66 -35.35 -43.74
CA VAL A 162 0.98 -35.39 -42.44
C VAL A 162 1.97 -35.61 -41.30
N GLU A 163 2.97 -36.48 -41.49
CA GLU A 163 3.96 -36.81 -40.45
C GLU A 163 4.82 -35.60 -40.03
N SER A 164 5.25 -34.77 -40.98
CA SER A 164 6.05 -33.59 -40.66
C SER A 164 5.22 -32.54 -39.92
N ARG A 165 3.95 -32.37 -40.29
CA ARG A 165 3.03 -31.45 -39.59
C ARG A 165 2.71 -31.94 -38.19
N VAL A 166 2.47 -33.25 -38.01
CA VAL A 166 2.25 -33.86 -36.69
C VAL A 166 3.47 -33.63 -35.79
N HIS A 167 4.68 -33.87 -36.29
CA HIS A 167 5.89 -33.65 -35.51
C HIS A 167 6.07 -32.18 -35.09
N ALA A 168 5.79 -31.23 -35.99
CA ALA A 168 5.82 -29.81 -35.67
C ALA A 168 4.82 -29.42 -34.57
N LEU A 169 3.58 -29.93 -34.66
CA LEU A 169 2.53 -29.69 -33.67
C LEU A 169 2.87 -30.32 -32.31
N ASP A 170 3.46 -31.51 -32.28
CA ASP A 170 3.93 -32.14 -31.04
C ASP A 170 4.98 -31.27 -30.33
N MET A 171 5.89 -30.66 -31.09
CA MET A 171 6.88 -29.74 -30.55
C MET A 171 6.25 -28.44 -30.05
N GLU A 172 5.25 -27.92 -30.75
CA GLU A 172 4.46 -26.76 -30.32
C GLU A 172 3.70 -27.04 -29.01
N VAL A 173 3.04 -28.19 -28.91
CA VAL A 173 2.35 -28.64 -27.68
C VAL A 173 3.33 -28.75 -26.50
N LYS A 174 4.52 -29.33 -26.72
CA LYS A 174 5.56 -29.40 -25.67
C LYS A 174 6.00 -28.01 -25.23
N LEU A 175 6.23 -27.09 -26.17
CA LEU A 175 6.63 -25.73 -25.88
C LEU A 175 5.55 -24.97 -25.11
N CYS A 176 4.28 -25.03 -25.54
CA CYS A 176 3.17 -24.41 -24.84
C CYS A 176 3.04 -24.93 -23.40
N ASN A 177 3.18 -26.24 -23.20
CA ASN A 177 3.16 -26.83 -21.85
C ASN A 177 4.29 -26.28 -20.96
N GLN A 178 5.51 -26.16 -21.49
CA GLN A 178 6.63 -25.55 -20.77
C GLN A 178 6.36 -24.08 -20.44
N GLN A 179 5.83 -23.31 -21.39
CA GLN A 179 5.49 -21.90 -21.19
C GLN A 179 4.38 -21.72 -20.14
N LEU A 180 3.34 -22.57 -20.16
CA LEU A 180 2.30 -22.59 -19.13
C LEU A 180 2.88 -22.83 -17.73
N GLN A 181 3.81 -23.78 -17.59
CA GLN A 181 4.48 -24.03 -16.31
C GLN A 181 5.30 -22.81 -15.83
N VAL A 182 6.00 -22.13 -16.74
CA VAL A 182 6.77 -20.92 -16.44
C VAL A 182 5.82 -19.81 -15.97
N PHE A 183 4.72 -19.56 -16.68
CA PHE A 183 3.75 -18.54 -16.30
C PHE A 183 3.01 -18.88 -15.00
N ASP A 184 2.66 -20.14 -14.75
CA ASP A 184 2.04 -20.57 -13.48
C ASP A 184 2.99 -20.37 -12.30
N LYS A 185 4.29 -20.61 -12.49
CA LYS A 185 5.31 -20.27 -11.48
C LYS A 185 5.37 -18.76 -11.26
N ALA A 186 5.49 -17.97 -12.33
CA ALA A 186 5.53 -16.51 -12.24
C ALA A 186 4.29 -15.93 -11.54
N TYR A 187 3.10 -16.48 -11.83
CA TYR A 187 1.85 -16.11 -11.18
C TYR A 187 1.89 -16.35 -9.68
N ARG A 188 2.34 -17.54 -9.25
CA ARG A 188 2.45 -17.89 -7.82
C ARG A 188 3.44 -16.98 -7.11
N ASP A 189 4.59 -16.71 -7.72
CA ASP A 189 5.62 -15.85 -7.13
C ASP A 189 5.13 -14.40 -7.01
N GLU A 190 4.47 -13.88 -8.04
CA GLU A 190 3.92 -12.52 -8.02
C GLU A 190 2.75 -12.39 -7.03
N LYS A 191 1.94 -13.43 -6.88
CA LYS A 191 0.87 -13.48 -5.87
C LYS A 191 1.43 -13.43 -4.45
N ARG A 192 2.51 -14.16 -4.16
CA ARG A 192 3.20 -14.07 -2.86
C ARG A 192 3.71 -12.66 -2.59
N ARG A 193 4.33 -12.01 -3.58
CA ARG A 193 4.81 -10.62 -3.47
C ARG A 193 3.65 -9.64 -3.19
N LEU A 194 2.52 -9.83 -3.86
CA LEU A 194 1.30 -9.05 -3.61
C LEU A 194 0.82 -9.21 -2.17
N ASP A 195 0.76 -10.44 -1.67
CA ASP A 195 0.25 -10.73 -0.32
C ASP A 195 1.18 -10.13 0.75
N THR A 196 2.50 -10.26 0.58
CA THR A 196 3.48 -9.58 1.44
C THR A 196 3.29 -8.06 1.42
N ALA A 197 3.15 -7.46 0.23
CA ALA A 197 2.95 -6.02 0.10
C ALA A 197 1.64 -5.54 0.72
N LYS A 198 0.57 -6.33 0.64
CA LYS A 198 -0.71 -6.05 1.30
C LYS A 198 -0.58 -6.12 2.82
N GLU A 199 0.15 -7.09 3.34
CA GLU A 199 0.32 -7.23 4.79
C GLU A 199 1.15 -6.09 5.38
N GLU A 200 2.24 -5.72 4.71
CA GLU A 200 3.01 -4.51 5.04
C GLU A 200 2.14 -3.25 4.96
N LEU A 201 1.26 -3.13 3.95
CA LEU A 201 0.36 -1.99 3.85
C LEU A 201 -0.62 -1.93 5.03
N LYS A 202 -1.17 -3.08 5.45
CA LYS A 202 -2.04 -3.15 6.63
C LYS A 202 -1.30 -2.73 7.90
N SER A 203 -0.08 -3.23 8.11
CA SER A 203 0.72 -2.88 9.29
C SER A 203 1.09 -1.39 9.30
N MET A 204 1.38 -0.79 8.14
CA MET A 204 1.64 0.65 8.02
C MET A 204 0.41 1.53 8.27
N LYS A 205 -0.79 1.03 7.89
CA LYS A 205 -2.07 1.72 8.11
C LYS A 205 -2.54 1.59 9.56
N TYR A 206 -2.25 0.46 10.20
CA TYR A 206 -2.62 0.23 11.59
C TYR A 206 -1.96 1.26 12.50
N HIS A 207 -2.79 2.03 13.22
CA HIS A 207 -2.31 2.92 14.26
C HIS A 207 -3.29 2.83 15.44
N PRO A 208 -2.88 2.22 16.58
CA PRO A 208 -3.76 1.87 17.71
C PRO A 208 -4.60 3.03 18.28
N LEU A 209 -4.26 4.28 17.96
CA LEU A 209 -4.90 5.48 18.50
C LEU A 209 -5.38 6.50 17.42
N ARG A 210 -5.35 6.17 16.10
CA ARG A 210 -5.71 7.13 15.01
C ARG A 210 -7.11 6.97 14.47
N ASP A 211 -7.75 5.85 14.75
CA ASP A 211 -9.09 5.55 14.24
C ASP A 211 -10.15 6.53 14.76
N TYR A 212 -9.79 7.42 15.69
CA TYR A 212 -10.61 8.58 16.08
C TYR A 212 -10.83 9.60 14.94
N THR A 213 -10.00 9.60 13.89
CA THR A 213 -10.12 10.60 12.80
C THR A 213 -11.17 10.29 11.73
N LEU A 214 -11.86 9.15 11.80
CA LEU A 214 -13.10 8.93 11.04
C LEU A 214 -14.24 9.89 11.49
N SER A 215 -14.10 10.58 12.63
CA SER A 215 -15.05 11.58 13.13
C SER A 215 -14.94 12.98 12.47
N SER A 216 -14.03 13.20 11.52
CA SER A 216 -13.98 14.50 10.78
C SER A 216 -15.24 14.74 9.94
N THR A 217 -15.85 13.67 9.42
CA THR A 217 -17.11 13.75 8.65
C THR A 217 -18.31 14.03 9.57
N GLU A 218 -18.33 13.47 10.79
CA GLU A 218 -19.37 13.73 11.80
C GLU A 218 -19.31 15.15 12.37
N ASN A 219 -18.12 15.74 12.47
CA ASN A 219 -17.98 17.12 12.97
C ASN A 219 -18.61 18.17 12.04
N GLN A 220 -18.71 17.91 10.72
CA GLN A 220 -19.46 18.76 9.81
C GLN A 220 -20.98 18.68 10.03
N GLU A 221 -21.52 17.48 10.31
CA GLU A 221 -22.93 17.32 10.63
C GLU A 221 -23.30 17.96 11.97
N ASN A 222 -22.44 17.82 12.98
CA ASN A 222 -22.66 18.44 14.29
C ASN A 222 -22.59 19.98 14.22
N ARG A 223 -21.75 20.56 13.35
CA ARG A 223 -21.77 22.02 13.08
C ARG A 223 -23.06 22.49 12.41
N LYS A 224 -23.65 21.69 11.52
CA LYS A 224 -24.94 22.00 10.87
C LYS A 224 -26.10 21.92 11.87
N LYS A 225 -26.12 20.93 12.76
CA LYS A 225 -27.13 20.80 13.83
C LYS A 225 -27.06 21.94 14.85
N ARG A 226 -25.85 22.38 15.23
CA ARG A 226 -25.66 23.47 16.21
C ARG A 226 -26.04 24.86 15.68
N LYS A 227 -26.01 25.07 14.35
CA LYS A 227 -26.54 26.31 13.72
C LYS A 227 -28.08 26.35 13.70
N LYS A 228 -28.76 25.21 13.57
CA LYS A 228 -30.23 25.15 13.60
C LYS A 228 -30.81 25.47 14.99
N LEU A 229 -30.14 25.06 16.06
CA LEU A 229 -30.56 25.36 17.43
C LEU A 229 -30.41 26.84 17.83
N LYS A 230 -29.50 27.60 17.20
CA LYS A 230 -29.35 29.04 17.46
C LYS A 230 -30.44 29.90 16.80
N ASN A 231 -31.04 29.43 15.72
CA ASN A 231 -32.13 30.16 15.05
C ASN A 231 -33.50 29.94 15.71
N MET A 232 -33.65 28.93 16.57
CA MET A 232 -34.91 28.66 17.28
C MET A 232 -35.08 29.52 18.55
N HIS A 233 -34.01 30.17 19.04
CA HIS A 233 -34.07 31.09 20.19
C HIS A 233 -34.22 32.56 19.79
N GLN A 234 -34.45 32.88 18.52
CA GLN A 234 -34.74 34.25 18.05
C GLN A 234 -36.17 34.44 17.52
N LEU A 235 -37.04 33.44 17.74
CA LEU A 235 -38.48 33.51 17.43
C LEU A 235 -39.26 32.99 18.64
N SER A 236 -39.31 33.81 19.69
CA SER A 236 -40.36 33.86 20.71
C SER A 236 -40.37 35.25 21.30
#